data_AF-A0A7V1N879-F1
#
_entry.id   AF-A0A7V1N879-F1
#
_cell.length_a   1.000
_cell.length_b   1.000
_cell.length_c   1.000
_cell.angle_alpha   90.00
_cell.angle_beta   90.00
_cell.angle_gamma   90.00
#
_symmetry.space_group_name_H-M   'P 1'
#
loop_
_entity.id
_entity.type
_entity.pdbx_description
1 polymer ?
#
loop_
_entity_poly.entity_id
_entity_poly.type
_entity_poly.pdbx_seq_one_letter_code
_entity_poly.pdbx_strand_id
1 'polypeptide(L)'
;LGVAGWVINRIDVGGFARPGGLNLYLPAWSELAISAGVVSAAALAFFFAIEHFNVWKERPVEPEARPEEPPRFDRAGEAWLGRPEIAGRIKYSLTFVVFAAVGFALLSSGTVRSDGMRPTPVNRARGGDTLWVDGNLDGYGVAFRHTWHQGNLGAKESCVLCHHMNLPEDKNSACSSCHYDQYLPADAFRHDWHSSPDGAKLGCAECHPRGREKGAEGAKQCAECHPNLVPAGAKIEVKQYRAPSYTSAMHELCVACHQAKAEEVERPDLARCATCHKQTRFREGEENLAGGPRIGVGRLVVLPPDGLERQP
;
A
#
# COMPACT_ATOMS: atom_id res chain seq x y z
N LEU A 1 -19.14 28.42 21.08
CA LEU A 1 -18.54 29.29 22.12
C LEU A 1 -18.13 28.53 23.38
N GLY A 2 -18.96 27.62 23.93
CA GLY A 2 -18.63 26.86 25.15
C GLY A 2 -17.32 26.06 25.10
N VAL A 3 -17.08 25.29 24.02
CA VAL A 3 -15.84 24.49 23.87
C VAL A 3 -14.61 25.39 23.78
N ALA A 4 -14.66 26.46 22.98
CA ALA A 4 -13.55 27.41 22.86
C ALA A 4 -13.24 28.12 24.18
N GLY A 5 -14.28 28.53 24.92
CA GLY A 5 -14.13 29.12 26.25
C GLY A 5 -13.49 28.15 27.25
N TRP A 6 -13.87 26.87 27.21
CA TRP A 6 -13.28 25.85 28.09
C TRP A 6 -11.82 25.54 27.73
N VAL A 7 -11.50 25.46 26.44
CA VAL A 7 -10.10 25.26 25.97
C VAL A 7 -9.22 26.46 26.35
N ILE A 8 -9.70 27.69 26.19
CA ILE A 8 -8.96 28.90 26.58
C ILE A 8 -8.80 29.00 28.10
N ASN A 9 -9.84 28.67 28.87
CA ASN A 9 -9.75 28.61 30.34
C ASN A 9 -8.67 27.60 30.79
N ARG A 10 -8.55 26.45 30.11
CA ARG A 10 -7.49 25.48 30.40
C ARG A 10 -6.09 26.04 30.12
N ILE A 11 -5.91 26.86 29.07
CA ILE A 11 -4.63 27.53 28.80
C ILE A 11 -4.31 28.52 29.92
N ASP A 12 -5.30 29.26 30.39
CA ASP A 12 -5.17 30.26 31.45
C ASP A 12 -4.78 29.59 32.78
N VAL A 13 -5.55 28.59 33.24
CA VAL A 13 -5.31 27.87 34.50
C VAL A 13 -4.02 27.04 34.46
N GLY A 14 -3.71 26.43 33.31
CA GLY A 14 -2.47 25.67 33.11
C GLY A 14 -1.22 26.54 33.06
N GLY A 15 -1.34 27.77 32.53
CA GLY A 15 -0.28 28.78 32.51
C GLY A 15 0.02 29.35 33.90
N PHE A 16 -1.03 29.60 34.71
CA PHE A 16 -0.88 30.14 36.07
C PHE A 16 -0.34 29.13 37.11
N ALA A 17 -0.49 27.82 36.88
CA ALA A 17 -0.10 26.79 37.84
C ALA A 17 1.42 26.45 37.84
N ARG A 18 2.26 27.11 37.05
CA ARG A 18 3.73 26.90 37.07
C ARG A 18 4.41 27.85 38.05
N PRO A 19 5.01 27.35 39.16
CA PRO A 19 5.82 28.20 40.03
C PRO A 19 7.17 28.44 39.35
N GLY A 20 7.46 29.69 38.94
CA GLY A 20 8.84 30.14 38.74
C GLY A 20 9.32 30.56 37.35
N GLY A 21 8.51 31.21 36.50
CA GLY A 21 9.07 31.95 35.36
C GLY A 21 8.05 32.47 34.34
N LEU A 22 8.31 33.67 33.79
CA LEU A 22 7.53 34.42 32.79
C LEU A 22 7.42 33.73 31.39
N ASN A 23 7.68 32.43 31.28
CA ASN A 23 7.59 31.74 30.00
C ASN A 23 6.14 31.37 29.70
N LEU A 24 5.51 32.16 28.81
CA LEU A 24 4.17 31.92 28.27
C LEU A 24 4.08 30.50 27.69
N TYR A 25 3.17 29.69 28.23
CA TYR A 25 2.86 28.38 27.67
C TYR A 25 1.99 28.55 26.43
N LEU A 26 2.51 28.14 25.29
CA LEU A 26 1.77 28.03 24.04
C LEU A 26 1.53 26.54 23.77
N PRO A 27 0.29 26.05 23.86
CA PRO A 27 -0.02 24.63 23.65
C PRO A 27 0.31 24.22 22.22
N ALA A 28 0.71 22.96 22.05
CA ALA A 28 0.85 22.39 20.72
C ALA A 28 -0.52 22.28 20.04
N TRP A 29 -0.54 22.35 18.71
CA TRP A 29 -1.79 22.23 17.94
C TRP A 29 -2.53 20.90 18.23
N SER A 30 -1.77 19.82 18.44
CA SER A 30 -2.32 18.51 18.84
C SER A 30 -3.01 18.56 20.20
N GLU A 31 -2.49 19.31 21.17
CA GLU A 31 -3.10 19.47 22.49
C GLU A 31 -4.42 20.23 22.43
N LEU A 32 -4.49 21.27 21.58
CA LEU A 32 -5.73 22.00 21.31
C LEU A 32 -6.76 21.09 20.64
N ALA A 33 -6.35 20.33 19.62
CA ALA A 33 -7.24 19.42 18.89
C ALA A 33 -7.79 18.30 19.78
N ILE A 34 -6.94 17.66 20.59
CA ILE A 34 -7.36 16.61 21.54
C ILE A 34 -8.31 17.20 22.58
N SER A 35 -8.00 18.38 23.14
CA SER A 35 -8.87 19.03 24.13
C SER A 35 -10.23 19.38 23.56
N ALA A 36 -10.28 19.96 22.36
CA ALA A 36 -11.53 20.26 21.68
C ALA A 36 -12.33 18.98 21.37
N GLY A 37 -11.65 17.91 20.96
CA GLY A 37 -12.27 16.60 20.69
C GLY A 37 -12.90 15.97 21.94
N VAL A 38 -12.16 15.90 23.05
CA VAL A 38 -12.64 15.31 24.31
C VAL A 38 -13.84 16.07 24.86
N VAL A 39 -13.78 17.41 24.89
CA VAL A 39 -14.88 18.24 25.41
C VAL A 39 -16.12 18.11 24.53
N SER A 40 -15.93 18.09 23.20
CA SER A 40 -17.04 17.90 22.26
C SER A 40 -17.69 16.53 22.42
N ALA A 41 -16.89 15.47 22.58
CA ALA A 41 -17.39 14.12 22.83
C ALA A 41 -18.15 14.03 24.16
N ALA A 42 -17.63 14.64 25.24
CA ALA A 42 -18.30 14.69 26.54
C ALA A 42 -19.64 15.45 26.47
N ALA A 43 -19.68 16.58 25.76
CA ALA A 43 -20.91 17.35 25.55
C ALA A 43 -21.95 16.55 24.76
N LEU A 44 -21.54 15.85 23.71
CA LEU A 44 -22.43 14.98 22.94
C LEU A 44 -22.98 13.82 23.77
N ALA A 45 -22.14 13.17 24.59
CA ALA A 45 -22.57 12.12 25.50
C ALA A 45 -23.58 12.64 26.54
N PHE A 46 -23.35 13.85 27.06
CA PHE A 46 -24.28 14.51 27.97
C PHE A 46 -25.63 14.81 27.30
N PHE A 47 -25.63 15.36 26.08
CA PHE A 47 -26.87 15.61 25.33
C PHE A 47 -27.62 14.33 25.00
N PHE A 48 -26.90 13.28 24.59
CA PHE A 48 -27.47 11.95 24.38
C PHE A 48 -28.16 11.45 25.65
N ALA A 49 -27.53 11.62 26.81
CA ALA A 49 -28.10 11.19 28.08
C ALA A 49 -29.35 11.98 28.47
N ILE A 50 -29.36 13.31 28.26
CA ILE A 50 -30.55 14.14 28.48
C ILE A 50 -31.71 13.67 27.59
N GLU A 51 -31.43 13.39 26.33
CA GLU A 51 -32.43 13.01 25.33
C GLU A 51 -33.03 11.62 25.61
N HIS A 52 -32.20 10.66 26.03
CA HIS A 52 -32.64 9.25 26.15
C HIS A 52 -33.08 8.86 27.56
N PHE A 53 -32.58 9.53 28.61
CA PHE A 53 -32.84 9.12 30.00
C PHE A 53 -33.82 10.04 30.75
N ASN A 54 -34.51 10.96 30.06
CA ASN A 54 -35.48 11.88 30.68
C ASN A 54 -34.94 12.57 31.94
N VAL A 55 -33.70 13.06 31.87
CA VAL A 55 -33.00 13.69 33.02
C VAL A 55 -33.79 14.89 33.56
N TRP A 56 -34.58 15.55 32.72
CA TRP A 56 -35.52 16.59 33.11
C TRP A 56 -36.97 16.11 32.98
N LYS A 57 -37.74 16.27 34.06
CA LYS A 57 -39.18 15.96 34.08
C LYS A 57 -40.00 16.96 33.25
N GLU A 58 -39.57 18.21 33.22
CA GLU A 58 -40.17 19.28 32.43
C GLU A 58 -39.04 20.05 31.74
N ARG A 59 -39.18 20.26 30.42
CA ARG A 59 -38.19 21.00 29.65
C ARG A 59 -38.27 22.48 30.03
N PRO A 60 -37.15 23.13 30.40
CA PRO A 60 -37.14 24.57 30.62
C PRO A 60 -37.69 25.30 29.38
N VAL A 61 -38.78 26.03 29.55
CA VAL A 61 -39.35 26.85 28.47
C VAL A 61 -38.50 28.11 28.38
N GLU A 62 -37.79 28.27 27.26
CA GLU A 62 -37.10 29.53 26.98
C GLU A 62 -38.16 30.63 26.90
N PRO A 63 -38.09 31.68 27.75
CA PRO A 63 -39.06 32.78 27.72
C PRO A 63 -39.19 33.37 26.31
N GLU A 64 -38.06 33.46 25.60
CA GLU A 64 -37.94 34.02 24.26
C GLU A 64 -38.56 33.15 23.14
N ALA A 65 -38.93 31.91 23.44
CA ALA A 65 -39.57 31.00 22.48
C ALA A 65 -41.11 31.12 22.46
N ARG A 66 -41.69 32.01 23.30
CA ARG A 66 -43.15 32.18 23.38
C ARG A 66 -43.71 32.82 22.10
N PRO A 67 -44.84 32.34 21.56
CA PRO A 67 -45.45 32.88 20.34
C PRO A 67 -45.85 34.36 20.42
N GLU A 68 -46.01 34.87 21.64
CA GLU A 68 -46.47 36.24 21.95
C GLU A 68 -45.33 37.26 21.93
N GLU A 69 -44.06 36.81 21.94
CA GLU A 69 -42.94 37.74 21.91
C GLU A 69 -42.71 38.31 20.49
N PRO A 70 -42.49 39.62 20.36
CA PRO A 70 -42.24 40.25 19.06
C PRO A 70 -40.93 39.73 18.45
N PRO A 71 -40.84 39.68 17.11
CA PRO A 71 -39.63 39.24 16.43
C PRO A 71 -38.45 40.14 16.83
N ARG A 72 -37.40 39.53 17.37
CA ARG A 72 -36.13 40.21 17.64
C ARG A 72 -35.19 40.00 16.46
N PHE A 73 -34.70 41.10 15.91
CA PHE A 73 -33.67 41.08 14.88
C PHE A 73 -32.30 40.79 15.50
N ASP A 74 -31.48 40.02 14.81
CA ASP A 74 -30.11 39.80 15.22
C ASP A 74 -29.33 41.12 15.18
N ARG A 75 -28.63 41.49 16.27
CA ARG A 75 -27.93 42.78 16.37
C ARG A 75 -26.79 42.95 15.38
N ALA A 76 -26.20 41.86 14.89
CA ALA A 76 -25.05 41.93 13.99
C ALA A 76 -25.47 42.01 12.52
N GLY A 77 -26.58 41.36 12.15
CA GLY A 77 -27.04 41.31 10.75
C GLY A 77 -28.33 42.08 10.46
N GLU A 78 -29.00 42.64 11.47
CA GLU A 78 -30.36 43.20 11.41
C GLU A 78 -31.37 42.26 10.70
N ALA A 79 -31.05 40.96 10.66
CA ALA A 79 -31.83 39.96 9.97
C ALA A 79 -32.69 39.20 10.97
N TRP A 80 -33.94 38.92 10.58
CA TRP A 80 -34.81 38.03 11.34
C TRP A 80 -34.62 36.60 10.85
N LEU A 81 -34.04 35.76 11.70
CA LEU A 81 -33.73 34.35 11.38
C LEU A 81 -34.83 33.38 11.85
N GLY A 82 -36.02 33.91 12.18
CA GLY A 82 -37.15 33.14 12.70
C GLY A 82 -37.15 33.03 14.23
N ARG A 83 -37.92 32.08 14.75
CA ARG A 83 -37.98 31.76 16.20
C ARG A 83 -36.62 31.25 16.70
N PRO A 84 -36.26 31.40 17.98
CA PRO A 84 -34.96 31.01 18.52
C PRO A 84 -34.50 29.60 18.13
N GLU A 85 -35.43 28.64 18.12
CA GLU A 85 -35.17 27.26 17.71
C GLU A 85 -34.72 27.12 16.25
N ILE A 86 -35.35 27.87 15.33
CA ILE A 86 -35.05 27.87 13.90
C ILE A 86 -33.77 28.66 13.65
N ALA A 87 -33.65 29.83 14.27
CA ALA A 87 -32.48 30.69 14.19
C ALA A 87 -31.21 29.97 14.68
N GLY A 88 -31.32 29.21 15.77
CA GLY A 88 -30.25 28.36 16.27
C GLY A 88 -29.81 27.31 15.25
N ARG A 89 -30.76 26.55 14.68
CA ARG A 89 -30.47 25.54 13.66
C ARG A 89 -29.75 26.14 12.45
N ILE A 90 -30.20 27.28 11.95
CA ILE A 90 -29.59 27.97 10.80
C ILE A 90 -28.16 28.43 11.13
N LYS A 91 -27.95 29.06 12.30
CA LYS A 91 -26.63 29.54 12.71
C LYS A 91 -25.63 28.39 12.87
N TYR A 92 -26.03 27.32 13.54
CA TYR A 92 -25.14 26.18 13.78
C TYR A 92 -24.86 25.36 12.52
N SER A 93 -25.85 25.16 11.64
CA SER A 93 -25.63 24.47 10.36
C SER A 93 -24.74 25.27 9.42
N LEU A 94 -24.96 26.59 9.31
CA LEU A 94 -24.09 27.46 8.52
C LEU A 94 -22.67 27.47 9.07
N THR A 95 -22.51 27.58 10.39
CA THR A 95 -21.21 27.48 11.05
C THR A 95 -20.53 26.16 10.70
N PHE A 96 -21.23 25.03 10.85
CA PHE A 96 -20.68 23.72 10.48
C PHE A 96 -20.22 23.67 9.02
N VAL A 97 -21.05 24.14 8.08
CA VAL A 97 -20.71 24.14 6.64
C VAL A 97 -19.48 25.00 6.36
N VAL A 98 -19.40 26.21 6.92
CA VAL A 98 -18.25 27.11 6.75
C VAL A 98 -16.98 26.48 7.33
N PHE A 99 -17.03 25.95 8.54
CA PHE A 99 -15.87 25.31 9.18
C PHE A 99 -15.45 24.02 8.48
N ALA A 100 -16.41 23.23 7.97
CA ALA A 100 -16.11 22.06 7.15
C ALA A 100 -15.43 22.47 5.84
N ALA A 101 -15.96 23.49 5.14
CA ALA A 101 -15.37 24.00 3.91
C ALA A 101 -13.95 24.55 4.13
N VAL A 102 -13.73 25.33 5.20
CA VAL A 102 -12.39 25.78 5.59
C VAL A 102 -11.50 24.59 5.95
N GLY A 103 -12.00 23.60 6.67
CA GLY A 103 -11.28 22.36 6.97
C GLY A 103 -10.82 21.63 5.71
N PHE A 104 -11.70 21.46 4.73
CA PHE A 104 -11.37 20.87 3.43
C PHE A 104 -10.42 21.73 2.60
N ALA A 105 -10.52 23.06 2.67
CA ALA A 105 -9.61 23.97 1.98
C ALA A 105 -8.19 23.95 2.59
N LEU A 106 -8.07 23.70 3.90
CA LEU A 106 -6.80 23.59 4.61
C LEU A 106 -6.19 22.18 4.59
N LEU A 107 -6.97 21.15 4.23
CA LEU A 107 -6.44 19.81 3.97
C LEU A 107 -5.52 19.89 2.75
N SER A 108 -4.22 19.65 2.94
CA SER A 108 -3.28 19.65 1.82
C SER A 108 -3.63 18.52 0.87
N SER A 109 -3.74 18.83 -0.42
CA SER A 109 -4.05 17.85 -1.47
C SER A 109 -3.06 16.68 -1.52
N GLY A 110 -1.83 16.88 -1.01
CA GLY A 110 -0.82 15.84 -0.86
C GLY A 110 -1.15 14.78 0.20
N THR A 111 -1.97 15.09 1.21
CA THR A 111 -2.43 14.09 2.20
C THR A 111 -3.67 13.33 1.76
N VAL A 112 -4.47 13.92 0.86
CA VAL A 112 -5.69 13.29 0.32
C VAL A 112 -5.36 12.37 -0.86
N ARG A 113 -4.28 12.64 -1.59
CA ARG A 113 -3.75 11.71 -2.59
C ARG A 113 -2.92 10.64 -1.90
N SER A 114 -3.43 9.41 -1.90
CA SER A 114 -2.55 8.26 -1.76
C SER A 114 -1.61 8.27 -2.97
N ASP A 115 -0.30 8.39 -2.75
CA ASP A 115 0.74 8.20 -3.78
C ASP A 115 0.75 6.77 -4.35
N GLY A 116 -0.25 5.94 -3.99
CA GLY A 116 -0.27 4.52 -4.24
C GLY A 116 0.70 3.77 -3.33
N MET A 117 0.82 2.46 -3.56
CA MET A 117 1.97 1.76 -3.00
C MET A 117 3.22 2.20 -3.77
N ARG A 118 4.29 2.47 -3.05
CA ARG A 118 5.58 2.74 -3.69
C ARG A 118 6.10 1.46 -4.35
N PRO A 119 6.64 1.55 -5.57
CA PRO A 119 7.29 0.41 -6.19
C PRO A 119 8.35 -0.20 -5.27
N THR A 120 8.36 -1.53 -5.18
CA THR A 120 9.31 -2.30 -4.38
C THR A 120 10.06 -3.23 -5.31
N PRO A 121 11.22 -2.79 -5.85
CA PRO A 121 11.98 -3.57 -6.83
C PRO A 121 12.37 -4.95 -6.31
N VAL A 122 12.36 -5.92 -7.20
CA VAL A 122 12.67 -7.33 -6.90
C VAL A 122 13.98 -7.74 -7.54
N ASN A 123 14.79 -8.45 -6.77
CA ASN A 123 16.06 -9.02 -7.17
C ASN A 123 15.91 -10.51 -7.54
N ARG A 124 16.83 -10.99 -8.37
CA ARG A 124 16.90 -12.41 -8.70
C ARG A 124 17.21 -13.25 -7.46
N ALA A 125 16.64 -14.46 -7.40
CA ALA A 125 17.02 -15.43 -6.39
C ALA A 125 18.53 -15.77 -6.49
N ARG A 126 19.17 -16.01 -5.33
CA ARG A 126 20.62 -16.20 -5.22
C ARG A 126 20.94 -17.60 -4.70
N GLY A 127 22.00 -18.23 -5.22
CA GLY A 127 22.43 -19.57 -4.80
C GLY A 127 22.65 -20.49 -6.00
N GLY A 128 22.86 -21.77 -5.71
CA GLY A 128 23.01 -22.84 -6.71
C GLY A 128 21.91 -23.88 -6.54
N ASP A 129 22.23 -24.99 -5.87
CA ASP A 129 21.31 -26.10 -5.62
C ASP A 129 20.06 -25.69 -4.83
N THR A 130 20.27 -24.81 -3.85
CA THR A 130 19.22 -24.12 -3.11
C THR A 130 19.30 -22.63 -3.43
N LEU A 131 18.18 -22.08 -3.88
CA LEU A 131 18.03 -20.67 -4.19
C LEU A 131 17.39 -19.96 -2.99
N TRP A 132 17.98 -18.88 -2.54
CA TRP A 132 17.39 -17.95 -1.60
C TRP A 132 16.52 -16.96 -2.38
N VAL A 133 15.21 -17.06 -2.17
CA VAL A 133 14.19 -16.23 -2.78
C VAL A 133 13.82 -15.12 -1.80
N ASP A 134 14.38 -13.94 -2.03
CA ASP A 134 14.19 -12.74 -1.20
C ASP A 134 14.21 -11.53 -2.16
N GLY A 135 13.04 -11.23 -2.73
CA GLY A 135 12.92 -10.29 -3.84
C GLY A 135 13.31 -8.87 -3.44
N ASN A 136 12.73 -8.37 -2.35
CA ASN A 136 12.95 -7.02 -1.83
C ASN A 136 14.16 -6.89 -0.89
N LEU A 137 14.90 -7.99 -0.65
CA LEU A 137 16.11 -8.02 0.19
C LEU A 137 15.88 -7.55 1.63
N ASP A 138 14.71 -7.80 2.19
CA ASP A 138 14.38 -7.41 3.58
C ASP A 138 14.81 -8.47 4.61
N GLY A 139 15.39 -9.57 4.15
CA GLY A 139 15.85 -10.69 4.97
C GLY A 139 14.77 -11.71 5.32
N TYR A 140 13.54 -11.56 4.81
CA TYR A 140 12.43 -12.50 4.97
C TYR A 140 12.19 -13.34 3.71
N GLY A 141 13.20 -14.13 3.33
CA GLY A 141 13.15 -15.00 2.15
C GLY A 141 12.73 -16.45 2.40
N VAL A 142 12.70 -17.23 1.31
CA VAL A 142 12.48 -18.68 1.31
C VAL A 142 13.70 -19.40 0.72
N ALA A 143 14.15 -20.46 1.39
CA ALA A 143 15.15 -21.37 0.86
C ALA A 143 14.48 -22.40 -0.07
N PHE A 144 14.52 -22.16 -1.38
CA PHE A 144 13.96 -23.01 -2.40
C PHE A 144 14.98 -24.05 -2.89
N ARG A 145 14.77 -25.32 -2.56
CA ARG A 145 15.65 -26.44 -2.98
C ARG A 145 15.46 -26.76 -4.47
N HIS A 146 16.04 -25.96 -5.34
CA HIS A 146 15.82 -26.02 -6.79
C HIS A 146 16.24 -27.37 -7.41
N THR A 147 17.43 -27.89 -7.11
CA THR A 147 17.87 -29.19 -7.66
C THR A 147 17.02 -30.36 -7.18
N TRP A 148 16.52 -30.29 -5.95
CA TRP A 148 15.57 -31.27 -5.44
C TRP A 148 14.24 -31.24 -6.21
N HIS A 149 13.70 -30.05 -6.49
CA HIS A 149 12.48 -29.92 -7.31
C HIS A 149 12.72 -30.45 -8.72
N GLN A 150 13.85 -30.09 -9.35
CA GLN A 150 14.20 -30.61 -10.66
C GLN A 150 14.23 -32.15 -10.65
N GLY A 151 14.95 -32.77 -9.71
CA GLY A 151 15.08 -34.22 -9.64
C GLY A 151 13.74 -34.95 -9.42
N ASN A 152 12.90 -34.45 -8.51
CA ASN A 152 11.65 -35.12 -8.13
C ASN A 152 10.49 -34.88 -9.11
N LEU A 153 10.58 -33.86 -9.95
CA LEU A 153 9.53 -33.51 -10.92
C LEU A 153 9.87 -33.96 -12.36
N GLY A 154 10.82 -34.88 -12.51
CA GLY A 154 11.23 -35.40 -13.82
C GLY A 154 12.35 -34.59 -14.46
N ALA A 155 13.43 -34.32 -13.72
CA ALA A 155 14.67 -33.71 -14.20
C ALA A 155 14.48 -32.50 -15.13
N LYS A 156 14.83 -32.62 -16.42
CA LYS A 156 14.83 -31.50 -17.37
C LYS A 156 13.43 -31.14 -17.83
N GLU A 157 12.54 -32.11 -17.85
CA GLU A 157 11.14 -31.98 -18.24
C GLU A 157 10.35 -31.17 -17.20
N SER A 158 10.86 -31.08 -15.96
CA SER A 158 10.26 -30.28 -14.89
C SER A 158 10.33 -28.76 -15.12
N CYS A 159 11.26 -28.28 -15.94
CA CYS A 159 11.52 -26.84 -16.09
C CYS A 159 10.25 -26.07 -16.50
N VAL A 160 9.44 -26.66 -17.39
CA VAL A 160 8.21 -26.03 -17.93
C VAL A 160 7.04 -26.04 -16.95
N LEU A 161 7.18 -26.70 -15.79
CA LEU A 161 6.22 -26.62 -14.69
C LEU A 161 6.32 -25.28 -13.95
N CYS A 162 7.47 -24.61 -14.02
CA CYS A 162 7.73 -23.36 -13.31
C CYS A 162 8.16 -22.21 -14.24
N HIS A 163 9.10 -22.46 -15.17
CA HIS A 163 9.55 -21.48 -16.15
C HIS A 163 8.62 -21.48 -17.35
N HIS A 164 7.64 -20.60 -17.31
CA HIS A 164 6.61 -20.50 -18.34
C HIS A 164 6.88 -19.43 -19.40
N MET A 165 7.87 -18.57 -19.16
CA MET A 165 8.29 -17.55 -20.10
C MET A 165 9.77 -17.23 -19.88
N ASN A 166 10.52 -17.09 -20.96
CA ASN A 166 11.93 -16.70 -20.96
C ASN A 166 12.09 -15.32 -21.61
N LEU A 167 13.17 -14.63 -21.27
CA LEU A 167 13.65 -13.53 -22.08
C LEU A 167 14.12 -14.05 -23.45
N PRO A 168 14.12 -13.21 -24.50
CA PRO A 168 14.66 -13.59 -25.79
C PRO A 168 16.07 -14.18 -25.67
N GLU A 169 16.31 -15.30 -26.36
CA GLU A 169 17.58 -16.04 -26.37
C GLU A 169 18.04 -16.62 -25.02
N ASP A 170 17.21 -16.54 -23.97
CA ASP A 170 17.50 -17.09 -22.66
C ASP A 170 16.74 -18.41 -22.40
N LYS A 171 17.15 -19.13 -21.36
CA LYS A 171 16.47 -20.32 -20.85
C LYS A 171 16.38 -20.26 -19.34
N ASN A 172 15.19 -20.54 -18.83
CA ASN A 172 14.86 -20.53 -17.41
C ASN A 172 15.12 -19.15 -16.79
N SER A 173 14.65 -18.10 -17.46
CA SER A 173 14.83 -16.73 -17.00
C SER A 173 14.29 -16.55 -15.58
N ALA A 174 14.95 -15.69 -14.80
CA ALA A 174 14.55 -15.41 -13.44
C ALA A 174 13.17 -14.74 -13.40
N CYS A 175 12.33 -15.15 -12.46
CA CYS A 175 10.98 -14.59 -12.31
C CYS A 175 11.00 -13.07 -12.10
N SER A 176 12.03 -12.56 -11.39
CA SER A 176 12.23 -11.14 -11.12
C SER A 176 12.43 -10.30 -12.38
N SER A 177 12.80 -10.90 -13.52
CA SER A 177 12.97 -10.17 -14.77
C SER A 177 11.65 -9.62 -15.32
N CYS A 178 10.55 -10.33 -15.10
CA CYS A 178 9.21 -9.94 -15.55
C CYS A 178 8.32 -9.50 -14.38
N HIS A 179 8.47 -10.14 -13.23
CA HIS A 179 7.80 -9.81 -11.97
C HIS A 179 8.72 -8.93 -11.11
N TYR A 180 9.07 -7.75 -11.61
CA TYR A 180 10.11 -6.90 -11.01
C TYR A 180 9.63 -6.05 -9.82
N ASP A 181 8.37 -6.15 -9.42
CA ASP A 181 7.83 -5.49 -8.24
C ASP A 181 7.24 -6.49 -7.25
N GLN A 182 7.56 -6.31 -5.97
CA GLN A 182 7.22 -7.25 -4.91
C GLN A 182 5.71 -7.35 -4.70
N TYR A 183 4.97 -6.25 -4.81
CA TYR A 183 3.57 -6.14 -4.40
C TYR A 183 2.65 -5.53 -5.47
N LEU A 184 3.20 -4.85 -6.47
CA LEU A 184 2.44 -4.26 -7.57
C LEU A 184 2.53 -5.13 -8.83
N PRO A 185 1.48 -5.14 -9.67
CA PRO A 185 1.58 -5.69 -11.00
C PRO A 185 2.59 -4.94 -11.86
N ALA A 186 3.40 -5.67 -12.61
CA ALA A 186 4.49 -5.16 -13.43
C ALA A 186 4.12 -5.20 -14.93
N ASP A 187 4.58 -4.22 -15.70
CA ASP A 187 4.57 -4.31 -17.16
C ASP A 187 5.73 -5.21 -17.62
N ALA A 188 5.45 -6.49 -17.86
CA ALA A 188 6.46 -7.46 -18.29
C ALA A 188 6.89 -7.26 -19.75
N PHE A 189 6.07 -6.61 -20.57
CA PHE A 189 6.48 -6.20 -21.91
C PHE A 189 7.48 -5.05 -21.84
N ARG A 190 7.43 -4.20 -20.80
CA ARG A 190 8.25 -2.98 -20.70
C ARG A 190 8.05 -2.11 -21.94
N HIS A 191 6.83 -1.64 -22.14
CA HIS A 191 6.41 -0.85 -23.30
C HIS A 191 7.34 0.33 -23.57
N ASP A 192 7.73 1.03 -22.52
CA ASP A 192 8.65 2.17 -22.62
C ASP A 192 10.02 1.74 -23.14
N TRP A 193 10.53 0.58 -22.71
CA TRP A 193 11.81 0.08 -23.21
C TRP A 193 11.72 -0.27 -24.71
N HIS A 194 10.65 -0.96 -25.12
CA HIS A 194 10.45 -1.32 -26.53
C HIS A 194 10.31 -0.08 -27.45
N SER A 195 9.66 0.97 -26.98
CA SER A 195 9.44 2.20 -27.75
C SER A 195 10.57 3.24 -27.60
N SER A 196 11.46 3.09 -26.63
CA SER A 196 12.54 4.04 -26.38
C SER A 196 13.67 3.96 -27.44
N PRO A 197 14.35 5.09 -27.73
CA PRO A 197 15.54 5.11 -28.58
C PRO A 197 16.70 4.26 -28.06
N ASP A 198 16.83 4.15 -26.73
CA ASP A 198 17.90 3.41 -26.04
C ASP A 198 17.56 1.93 -25.80
N GLY A 199 16.34 1.50 -26.17
CA GLY A 199 15.87 0.13 -26.07
C GLY A 199 15.71 -0.52 -27.45
N ALA A 200 14.53 -1.08 -27.73
CA ALA A 200 14.30 -1.76 -29.01
C ALA A 200 14.00 -0.81 -30.18
N LYS A 201 13.75 0.49 -29.90
CA LYS A 201 13.49 1.54 -30.90
C LYS A 201 12.35 1.18 -31.88
N LEU A 202 11.31 0.50 -31.38
CA LEU A 202 10.15 0.12 -32.18
C LEU A 202 9.19 1.31 -32.31
N GLY A 203 8.77 1.59 -33.55
CA GLY A 203 7.70 2.53 -33.82
C GLY A 203 6.33 1.97 -33.45
N CYS A 204 5.39 2.85 -33.07
CA CYS A 204 4.03 2.45 -32.67
C CYS A 204 3.34 1.51 -33.69
N ALA A 205 3.54 1.76 -34.99
CA ALA A 205 2.89 1.03 -36.08
C ALA A 205 3.48 -0.37 -36.32
N GLU A 206 4.63 -0.67 -35.71
CA GLU A 206 5.24 -2.01 -35.80
C GLU A 206 4.53 -3.01 -34.88
N CYS A 207 3.96 -2.52 -33.78
CA CYS A 207 3.23 -3.33 -32.79
C CYS A 207 1.70 -3.14 -32.90
N HIS A 208 1.23 -1.94 -33.23
CA HIS A 208 -0.21 -1.63 -33.29
C HIS A 208 -0.69 -1.42 -34.73
N PRO A 209 -1.83 -2.02 -35.12
CA PRO A 209 -2.42 -1.81 -36.44
C PRO A 209 -2.85 -0.35 -36.64
N ARG A 210 -2.69 0.15 -37.87
CA ARG A 210 -3.14 1.51 -38.23
C ARG A 210 -4.67 1.59 -38.22
N GLY A 211 -5.20 2.73 -37.78
CA GLY A 211 -6.64 3.02 -37.81
C GLY A 211 -7.48 2.29 -36.75
N ARG A 212 -6.85 1.63 -35.78
CA ARG A 212 -7.51 1.06 -34.59
C ARG A 212 -7.00 1.75 -33.32
N GLU A 213 -7.79 1.64 -32.26
CA GLU A 213 -7.35 2.06 -30.93
C GLU A 213 -6.11 1.27 -30.51
N LYS A 214 -5.11 1.99 -29.98
CA LYS A 214 -3.88 1.37 -29.49
C LYS A 214 -4.16 0.78 -28.12
N GLY A 215 -4.40 -0.53 -28.08
CA GLY A 215 -4.60 -1.28 -26.85
C GLY A 215 -3.89 -2.62 -26.90
N ALA A 216 -3.80 -3.28 -25.73
CA ALA A 216 -3.18 -4.59 -25.59
C ALA A 216 -3.88 -5.66 -26.47
N GLU A 217 -5.20 -5.61 -26.57
CA GLU A 217 -6.00 -6.57 -27.35
C GLU A 217 -5.71 -6.52 -28.86
N GLY A 218 -5.36 -5.33 -29.38
CA GLY A 218 -5.08 -5.11 -30.79
C GLY A 218 -3.59 -5.15 -31.15
N ALA A 219 -2.70 -5.26 -30.18
CA ALA A 219 -1.27 -5.31 -30.39
C ALA A 219 -0.83 -6.70 -30.87
N LYS A 220 0.28 -6.77 -31.61
CA LYS A 220 0.94 -8.03 -31.95
C LYS A 220 1.28 -8.84 -30.70
N GLN A 221 1.11 -10.15 -30.80
CA GLN A 221 1.47 -11.08 -29.74
C GLN A 221 2.99 -11.19 -29.62
N CYS A 222 3.51 -11.43 -28.40
CA CYS A 222 4.96 -11.53 -28.18
C CYS A 222 5.62 -12.60 -29.09
N ALA A 223 4.91 -13.70 -29.33
CA ALA A 223 5.39 -14.83 -30.13
C ALA A 223 5.61 -14.48 -31.61
N GLU A 224 4.99 -13.42 -32.13
CA GLU A 224 5.22 -12.95 -33.51
C GLU A 224 6.64 -12.43 -33.71
N CYS A 225 7.28 -11.91 -32.65
CA CYS A 225 8.67 -11.44 -32.68
C CYS A 225 9.61 -12.36 -31.90
N HIS A 226 9.11 -13.08 -30.89
CA HIS A 226 9.88 -13.94 -30.01
C HIS A 226 9.34 -15.38 -30.04
N PRO A 227 9.69 -16.19 -31.07
CA PRO A 227 9.07 -17.50 -31.31
C PRO A 227 9.34 -18.54 -30.20
N ASN A 228 10.40 -18.34 -29.40
CA ASN A 228 10.81 -19.26 -28.33
C ASN A 228 10.57 -18.68 -26.93
N LEU A 229 9.69 -17.70 -26.80
CA LEU A 229 9.44 -16.99 -25.54
C LEU A 229 8.78 -17.89 -24.49
N VAL A 230 7.78 -18.67 -24.89
CA VAL A 230 7.09 -19.63 -24.05
C VAL A 230 7.60 -21.03 -24.40
N PRO A 231 8.25 -21.75 -23.47
CA PRO A 231 8.77 -23.07 -23.77
C PRO A 231 7.64 -24.06 -24.03
N ALA A 232 7.87 -24.99 -24.96
CA ALA A 232 6.90 -26.03 -25.29
C ALA A 232 6.55 -26.86 -24.04
N GLY A 233 5.26 -26.99 -23.74
CA GLY A 233 4.78 -27.72 -22.56
C GLY A 233 4.65 -26.88 -21.29
N ALA A 234 4.89 -25.56 -21.36
CA ALA A 234 4.63 -24.64 -20.24
C ALA A 234 3.20 -24.83 -19.70
N LYS A 235 3.08 -25.00 -18.38
CA LYS A 235 1.77 -25.22 -17.72
C LYS A 235 1.03 -23.92 -17.41
N ILE A 236 1.73 -22.79 -17.43
CA ILE A 236 1.17 -21.48 -17.10
C ILE A 236 0.98 -20.71 -18.41
N GLU A 237 -0.26 -20.33 -18.71
CA GLU A 237 -0.60 -19.55 -19.89
C GLU A 237 -0.39 -18.06 -19.64
N VAL A 238 0.36 -17.39 -20.52
CA VAL A 238 0.52 -15.93 -20.48
C VAL A 238 -0.53 -15.28 -21.35
N LYS A 239 -1.56 -14.70 -20.72
CA LYS A 239 -2.72 -14.10 -21.41
C LYS A 239 -2.58 -12.61 -21.70
N GLN A 240 -1.72 -11.92 -20.95
CA GLN A 240 -1.56 -10.47 -21.03
C GLN A 240 -0.14 -10.05 -20.68
N TYR A 241 0.24 -8.85 -21.11
CA TYR A 241 1.57 -8.25 -20.90
C TYR A 241 1.83 -7.82 -19.45
N ARG A 242 0.77 -7.72 -18.64
CA ARG A 242 0.86 -7.31 -17.24
C ARG A 242 1.09 -8.53 -16.36
N ALA A 243 2.29 -8.64 -15.83
CA ALA A 243 2.63 -9.64 -14.85
C ALA A 243 1.99 -9.29 -13.48
N PRO A 244 1.45 -10.27 -12.73
CA PRO A 244 1.12 -10.05 -11.34
C PRO A 244 2.38 -9.70 -10.53
N SER A 245 2.19 -9.21 -9.30
CA SER A 245 3.31 -8.95 -8.39
C SER A 245 4.16 -10.21 -8.18
N TYR A 246 5.42 -10.03 -7.81
CA TYR A 246 6.33 -11.14 -7.53
C TYR A 246 5.79 -12.06 -6.43
N THR A 247 5.24 -11.48 -5.36
CA THR A 247 4.62 -12.24 -4.27
C THR A 247 3.43 -13.06 -4.78
N SER A 248 2.54 -12.44 -5.57
CA SER A 248 1.38 -13.11 -6.14
C SER A 248 1.79 -14.25 -7.07
N ALA A 249 2.74 -14.00 -7.99
CA ALA A 249 3.22 -14.99 -8.94
C ALA A 249 3.81 -16.23 -8.23
N MET A 250 4.66 -15.99 -7.22
CA MET A 250 5.26 -17.06 -6.42
C MET A 250 4.22 -17.84 -5.63
N HIS A 251 3.31 -17.15 -4.94
CA HIS A 251 2.29 -17.83 -4.16
C HIS A 251 1.30 -18.59 -5.02
N GLU A 252 0.81 -18.01 -6.11
CA GLU A 252 -0.09 -18.69 -7.04
C GLU A 252 0.53 -19.96 -7.62
N LEU A 253 1.82 -19.92 -8.01
CA LEU A 253 2.51 -21.10 -8.55
C LEU A 253 2.83 -22.14 -7.46
N CYS A 254 3.57 -21.73 -6.43
CA CYS A 254 4.13 -22.65 -5.44
C CYS A 254 3.05 -23.20 -4.52
N VAL A 255 2.16 -22.34 -4.01
CA VAL A 255 1.12 -22.77 -3.06
C VAL A 255 0.10 -23.66 -3.77
N ALA A 256 -0.35 -23.31 -4.99
CA ALA A 256 -1.30 -24.16 -5.71
C ALA A 256 -0.70 -25.54 -6.03
N CYS A 257 0.56 -25.60 -6.47
CA CYS A 257 1.24 -26.88 -6.71
C CYS A 257 1.38 -27.70 -5.41
N HIS A 258 1.79 -27.07 -4.31
CA HIS A 258 1.91 -27.72 -3.02
C HIS A 258 0.57 -28.19 -2.45
N GLN A 259 -0.52 -27.45 -2.69
CA GLN A 259 -1.87 -27.88 -2.31
C GLN A 259 -2.27 -29.13 -3.08
N ALA A 260 -2.06 -29.14 -4.40
CA ALA A 260 -2.35 -30.30 -5.23
C ALA A 260 -1.51 -31.54 -4.86
N LYS A 261 -0.26 -31.34 -4.45
CA LYS A 261 0.65 -32.43 -4.04
C LYS A 261 0.49 -32.86 -2.58
N ALA A 262 -0.14 -32.06 -1.73
CA ALA A 262 -0.22 -32.31 -0.28
C ALA A 262 -0.82 -33.69 0.04
N GLU A 263 -1.85 -34.10 -0.69
CA GLU A 263 -2.49 -35.41 -0.53
C GLU A 263 -1.59 -36.55 -1.03
N GLU A 264 -0.99 -36.38 -2.22
CA GLU A 264 -0.13 -37.40 -2.85
C GLU A 264 1.10 -37.75 -1.99
N VAL A 265 1.66 -36.76 -1.28
CA VAL A 265 2.83 -36.97 -0.42
C VAL A 265 2.49 -37.11 1.06
N GLU A 266 1.20 -37.23 1.41
CA GLU A 266 0.71 -37.34 2.79
C GLU A 266 1.22 -36.21 3.72
N ARG A 267 1.28 -34.98 3.20
CA ARG A 267 1.70 -33.78 3.92
C ARG A 267 0.65 -32.67 3.81
N PRO A 268 -0.41 -32.69 4.63
CA PRO A 268 -1.54 -31.75 4.52
C PRO A 268 -1.14 -30.28 4.73
N ASP A 269 0.00 -30.05 5.39
CA ASP A 269 0.58 -28.77 5.72
C ASP A 269 1.65 -28.30 4.73
N LEU A 270 1.87 -29.00 3.61
CA LEU A 270 2.88 -28.68 2.59
C LEU A 270 2.73 -27.26 2.02
N ALA A 271 1.49 -26.77 1.91
CA ALA A 271 1.18 -25.44 1.38
C ALA A 271 1.11 -24.32 2.42
N ARG A 272 1.33 -24.61 3.72
CA ARG A 272 1.25 -23.60 4.78
C ARG A 272 2.46 -22.68 4.77
N CYS A 273 2.27 -21.42 5.17
CA CYS A 273 3.32 -20.39 5.19
C CYS A 273 4.59 -20.85 5.90
N ALA A 274 4.44 -21.51 7.07
CA ALA A 274 5.57 -21.98 7.89
C ALA A 274 6.40 -23.10 7.23
N THR A 275 5.87 -23.78 6.21
CA THR A 275 6.60 -24.81 5.47
C THR A 275 7.70 -24.18 4.62
N CYS A 276 7.41 -23.02 4.03
CA CYS A 276 8.34 -22.26 3.18
C CYS A 276 9.11 -21.20 3.99
N HIS A 277 8.40 -20.40 4.79
CA HIS A 277 8.97 -19.31 5.60
C HIS A 277 9.33 -19.81 6.99
N LYS A 278 10.35 -20.67 7.06
CA LYS A 278 10.98 -21.03 8.33
C LYS A 278 11.78 -19.81 8.79
N GLN A 279 11.58 -19.37 10.03
CA GLN A 279 12.25 -18.21 10.63
C GLN A 279 13.76 -18.44 10.75
N THR A 280 14.47 -18.35 9.64
CA THR A 280 15.92 -18.31 9.61
C THR A 280 16.28 -17.04 8.86
N ARG A 281 16.54 -15.96 9.60
CA ARG A 281 17.34 -14.87 9.07
C ARG A 281 18.65 -15.52 8.65
N PHE A 282 18.91 -15.59 7.35
CA PHE A 282 20.21 -16.02 6.85
C PHE A 282 21.21 -15.01 7.40
N ARG A 283 21.92 -15.35 8.49
CA ARG A 283 23.06 -14.55 8.93
C ARG A 283 24.15 -14.80 7.91
N GLU A 284 24.59 -13.76 7.20
CA GLU A 284 25.83 -13.81 6.43
C GLU A 284 26.93 -14.42 7.32
N GLY A 285 27.45 -15.57 6.94
CA GLY A 285 28.51 -16.28 7.67
C GLY A 285 28.11 -17.59 8.37
N GLU A 286 26.85 -18.02 8.38
CA GLU A 286 26.52 -19.37 8.86
C GLU A 286 26.80 -20.43 7.78
N GLU A 287 28.03 -20.96 7.78
CA GLU A 287 28.57 -22.08 6.98
C GLU A 287 27.82 -23.43 7.15
N ASN A 288 26.61 -23.46 7.70
CA ASN A 288 25.86 -24.70 7.96
C ASN A 288 24.92 -25.09 6.83
N LEU A 289 25.45 -25.18 5.61
CA LEU A 289 24.99 -26.15 4.61
C LEU A 289 25.80 -27.44 4.79
N ALA A 290 25.59 -28.11 5.92
CA ALA A 290 26.16 -29.41 6.20
C ALA A 290 25.62 -30.44 5.19
N GLY A 291 26.45 -30.87 4.23
CA GLY A 291 26.22 -32.11 3.48
C GLY A 291 26.74 -32.21 2.04
N GLY A 292 27.28 -31.15 1.43
CA GLY A 292 27.77 -31.21 0.03
C GLY A 292 29.30 -31.08 -0.09
N PRO A 293 29.97 -31.82 -1.00
CA PRO A 293 31.41 -31.67 -1.21
C PRO A 293 31.72 -30.27 -1.74
N ARG A 294 32.71 -29.63 -1.11
CA ARG A 294 33.17 -28.27 -1.38
C ARG A 294 33.63 -28.13 -2.84
N ILE A 295 32.87 -27.41 -3.65
CA ILE A 295 33.39 -26.81 -4.89
C ILE A 295 33.91 -25.42 -4.51
N GLY A 296 35.23 -25.25 -4.54
CA GLY A 296 35.88 -23.97 -4.32
C GLY A 296 35.53 -22.97 -5.43
N VAL A 297 34.80 -21.93 -5.07
CA VAL A 297 34.65 -20.69 -5.85
C VAL A 297 34.64 -19.59 -4.78
N GLY A 298 35.66 -18.76 -4.60
CA GLY A 298 36.26 -17.87 -5.59
C GLY A 298 35.86 -16.46 -5.21
N ARG A 299 36.78 -15.73 -4.56
CA ARG A 299 36.84 -14.26 -4.31
C ARG A 299 35.53 -13.49 -4.07
N LEU A 300 35.48 -12.83 -2.90
CA LEU A 300 34.68 -11.63 -2.61
C LEU A 300 34.43 -10.79 -3.87
N VAL A 301 33.17 -10.77 -4.34
CA VAL A 301 32.71 -9.70 -5.23
C VAL A 301 32.38 -8.53 -4.32
N VAL A 302 33.35 -7.63 -4.15
CA VAL A 302 33.10 -6.28 -3.64
C VAL A 302 32.32 -5.58 -4.74
N LEU A 303 31.04 -5.28 -4.49
CA LEU A 303 30.27 -4.39 -5.36
C LEU A 303 30.97 -3.01 -5.36
N PRO A 304 31.14 -2.35 -6.52
CA PRO A 304 31.70 -1.01 -6.55
C PRO A 304 30.79 -0.05 -5.79
N PRO A 305 31.35 0.95 -5.07
CA PRO A 305 30.54 1.96 -4.40
C PRO A 305 29.74 2.74 -5.44
N ASP A 306 28.48 3.02 -5.11
CA ASP A 306 27.59 3.89 -5.88
C ASP A 306 28.28 5.21 -6.20
N GLY A 307 28.65 5.37 -7.47
CA GLY A 307 29.49 6.49 -7.91
C GLY A 307 29.61 6.54 -9.42
N LEU A 308 28.47 6.69 -10.11
CA LEU A 308 28.47 7.29 -11.44
C LEU A 308 27.85 8.68 -11.32
N GLU A 309 28.74 9.65 -11.08
CA GLU A 309 28.54 11.04 -11.47
C GLU A 309 28.04 11.08 -12.91
N ARG A 310 26.88 11.71 -13.11
CA ARG A 310 26.53 12.25 -14.42
C ARG A 310 27.47 13.43 -14.67
N GLN A 311 28.24 13.35 -15.74
CA GLN A 311 28.88 14.51 -16.37
C GLN A 311 28.36 14.63 -17.82
N PRO A 312 28.39 15.85 -18.37
CA PRO A 312 27.25 16.50 -19.03
C PRO A 312 26.86 15.97 -20.41
#